data_AF-D8J9F0-F1
#
_entry.id   AF-D8J9F0-F1
#
_cell.length_a   1.000
_cell.length_b   1.000
_cell.length_c   1.000
_cell.angle_alpha   90.00
_cell.angle_beta   90.00
_cell.angle_gamma   90.00
#
_symmetry.space_group_name_H-M   'P 1'
#
loop_
_entity.id
_entity.type
_entity.pdbx_description
1 polymer ?
#
loop_
_entity_poly.entity_id
_entity_poly.type
_entity_poly.pdbx_seq_one_letter_code
_entity_poly.pdbx_strand_id
1 'polypeptide(L)'
;MVEFEIYRELDEPISQQELDDAADESGRVLEEMREEGTEIRWNESDVLTDAEGDVVGTFCHYEAESEDAVEEHAERAGLPATTIARKGPSLDGE
;
A
#
# COMPACT_ATOMS: atom_id res chain seq x y z
N MET A 1 3.52 16.77 -0.35
CA MET A 1 3.54 15.32 -0.55
C MET A 1 3.17 15.01 -1.99
N VAL A 2 3.76 13.97 -2.54
CA VAL A 2 3.52 13.42 -3.87
C VAL A 2 2.64 12.19 -3.72
N GLU A 3 1.67 12.05 -4.61
CA GLU A 3 0.78 10.90 -4.67
C GLU A 3 1.46 9.72 -5.35
N PHE A 4 1.36 8.55 -4.73
CA PHE A 4 1.85 7.27 -5.21
C PHE A 4 0.72 6.24 -5.28
N GLU A 5 0.83 5.36 -6.25
CA GLU A 5 0.02 4.17 -6.41
C GLU A 5 0.95 2.97 -6.27
N ILE A 6 0.63 2.11 -5.31
CA ILE A 6 1.42 0.94 -4.97
C ILE A 6 0.60 -0.28 -5.33
N TYR A 7 1.14 -1.13 -6.19
CA TYR A 7 0.59 -2.44 -6.48
C TYR A 7 1.35 -3.51 -5.69
N ARG A 8 0.61 -4.34 -4.97
CA ARG A 8 1.11 -5.53 -4.28
C ARG A 8 0.40 -6.75 -4.83
N GLU A 9 1.12 -7.54 -5.61
CA GLU A 9 0.70 -8.87 -6.04
C GLU A 9 1.11 -9.89 -4.98
N LEU A 10 0.19 -10.78 -4.60
CA LEU A 10 0.48 -11.89 -3.71
C LEU A 10 0.68 -13.16 -4.54
N ASP A 11 1.81 -13.83 -4.33
CA ASP A 11 2.11 -15.11 -5.02
C ASP A 11 1.14 -16.22 -4.56
N GLU A 12 0.74 -16.18 -3.29
CA GLU A 12 -0.28 -17.04 -2.70
C GLU A 12 -1.42 -16.19 -2.15
N PRO A 13 -2.69 -16.55 -2.44
CA PRO A 13 -3.83 -15.81 -1.93
C PRO A 13 -3.93 -15.93 -0.41
N ILE A 14 -4.35 -14.83 0.23
CA ILE A 14 -4.50 -14.75 1.69
C ILE A 14 -5.96 -14.51 2.08
N SER A 15 -6.28 -14.81 3.33
CA SER A 15 -7.58 -14.53 3.89
C SER A 15 -7.76 -13.02 4.14
N GLN A 16 -9.01 -12.54 4.15
CA GLN A 16 -9.32 -11.16 4.53
C GLN A 16 -8.80 -10.78 5.93
N GLN A 17 -8.77 -11.75 6.84
CA GLN A 17 -8.22 -11.56 8.20
C GLN A 17 -6.70 -11.35 8.18
N GLU A 18 -5.97 -12.09 7.34
CA GLU A 18 -4.52 -11.90 7.18
C GLU A 18 -4.20 -10.53 6.56
N LEU A 19 -5.05 -10.08 5.63
CA LEU A 19 -4.94 -8.73 5.08
C LEU A 19 -5.19 -7.65 6.15
N ASP A 20 -6.13 -7.87 7.07
CA ASP A 20 -6.44 -6.93 8.16
C ASP A 20 -5.27 -6.81 9.15
N ASP A 21 -4.65 -7.93 9.54
CA ASP A 21 -3.42 -7.95 10.36
C ASP A 21 -2.27 -7.21 9.66
N ALA A 22 -2.09 -7.45 8.35
CA ALA A 22 -1.10 -6.73 7.53
C ALA A 22 -1.36 -5.22 7.47
N ALA A 23 -2.64 -4.81 7.36
CA ALA A 23 -3.03 -3.41 7.36
C ALA A 23 -2.77 -2.73 8.71
N ASP A 24 -3.00 -3.42 9.84
CA ASP A 24 -2.72 -2.90 11.18
C ASP A 24 -1.21 -2.70 11.38
N GLU A 25 -0.38 -3.66 10.97
CA GLU A 25 1.09 -3.54 11.01
C GLU A 25 1.59 -2.40 10.11
N SER A 26 1.08 -2.31 8.88
CA SER A 26 1.36 -1.20 7.97
C SER A 26 1.01 0.15 8.60
N GLY A 27 -0.11 0.23 9.33
CA GLY A 27 -0.54 1.42 10.05
C GLY A 27 0.40 1.83 11.19
N ARG A 28 0.91 0.85 11.95
CA ARG A 28 1.88 1.08 13.03
C ARG A 28 3.20 1.63 12.48
N VAL A 29 3.73 1.00 11.43
CA VAL A 29 4.97 1.47 10.77
C VAL A 29 4.81 2.89 10.23
N LEU A 30 3.64 3.25 9.68
CA LEU A 30 3.37 4.62 9.26
C LEU A 30 3.37 5.62 10.42
N GLU A 31 2.87 5.22 11.59
CA GLU A 31 2.94 6.05 12.79
C GLU A 31 4.40 6.25 13.22
N GLU A 32 5.17 5.18 13.32
CA GLU A 32 6.60 5.24 13.69
C GLU A 32 7.40 6.14 12.73
N MET A 33 7.24 5.95 11.42
CA MET A 33 7.92 6.78 10.41
C MET A 33 7.55 8.25 10.51
N ARG A 34 6.29 8.57 10.81
CA ARG A 34 5.85 9.95 11.04
C ARG A 34 6.44 10.54 12.32
N GLU A 35 6.59 9.76 13.37
CA GLU A 35 7.27 10.18 14.61
C GLU A 35 8.77 10.44 14.39
N GLU A 36 9.40 9.69 13.49
CA GLU A 36 10.78 9.90 13.06
C GLU A 36 10.97 11.13 12.15
N GLY A 37 9.86 11.69 11.64
CA GLY A 37 9.84 12.92 10.84
C GLY A 37 9.62 12.69 9.35
N THR A 38 9.33 11.47 8.91
CA THR A 38 9.01 11.15 7.52
C THR A 38 7.57 11.55 7.21
N GLU A 39 7.38 12.40 6.21
CA GLU A 39 6.04 12.81 5.76
C GLU A 39 5.45 11.73 4.84
N ILE A 40 4.71 10.79 5.44
CA ILE A 40 4.01 9.71 4.73
C ILE A 40 2.58 9.50 5.24
N ARG A 41 1.67 9.16 4.33
CA ARG A 41 0.25 8.90 4.62
C ARG A 41 -0.32 7.85 3.69
N TRP A 42 -1.05 6.90 4.29
CA TRP A 42 -1.93 6.01 3.57
C TRP A 42 -3.34 6.63 3.45
N ASN A 43 -3.92 6.63 2.24
CA ASN A 43 -5.24 7.19 1.98
C ASN A 43 -6.32 6.09 1.88
N GLU A 44 -6.17 5.19 0.91
CA GLU A 44 -7.11 4.11 0.66
C GLU A 44 -6.40 2.93 -0.01
N SER A 45 -7.04 1.76 0.05
CA SER A 45 -6.58 0.57 -0.66
C SER A 45 -7.76 -0.16 -1.29
N ASP A 46 -7.63 -0.48 -2.56
CA ASP A 46 -8.49 -1.42 -3.26
C ASP A 46 -7.95 -2.84 -3.07
N VAL A 47 -8.83 -3.74 -2.65
CA VAL A 47 -8.50 -5.15 -2.46
C VAL A 47 -8.83 -5.92 -3.73
N LEU A 48 -7.87 -6.68 -4.23
CA LEU A 48 -8.04 -7.57 -5.36
C LEU A 48 -8.34 -8.96 -4.84
N THR A 49 -9.45 -9.54 -5.27
CA THR A 49 -9.88 -10.88 -4.87
C THR A 49 -10.09 -11.80 -6.07
N ASP A 50 -9.83 -13.09 -5.90
CA ASP A 50 -10.21 -14.11 -6.89
C ASP A 50 -11.73 -14.41 -6.85
N ALA A 51 -12.22 -15.23 -7.78
CA ALA A 51 -13.59 -15.73 -7.82
C ALA A 51 -14.05 -16.44 -6.53
N GLU A 52 -13.10 -17.01 -5.76
CA GLU A 52 -13.37 -17.65 -4.47
C GLU A 52 -13.47 -16.64 -3.31
N GLY A 53 -13.09 -15.38 -3.54
CA GLY A 53 -13.12 -14.29 -2.56
C GLY A 53 -11.83 -14.13 -1.75
N ASP A 54 -10.82 -14.96 -2.00
CA ASP A 54 -9.50 -14.81 -1.39
C ASP A 54 -8.73 -13.63 -1.97
N VAL A 55 -7.92 -12.98 -1.14
CA VAL A 55 -7.16 -11.77 -1.53
C VAL A 55 -5.94 -12.19 -2.34
N VAL A 56 -5.83 -11.71 -3.57
CA VAL A 56 -4.70 -11.94 -4.49
C VAL A 56 -3.77 -10.74 -4.60
N GLY A 57 -4.15 -9.60 -4.03
CA GLY A 57 -3.33 -8.40 -4.04
C GLY A 57 -4.06 -7.15 -3.57
N THR A 58 -3.35 -6.03 -3.59
CA THR A 58 -3.91 -4.72 -3.27
C THR A 58 -3.34 -3.63 -4.19
N PHE A 59 -4.18 -2.65 -4.51
CA PHE A 59 -3.73 -1.34 -4.97
C PHE A 59 -3.87 -0.39 -3.80
N CYS A 60 -2.79 0.30 -3.43
CA CYS A 60 -2.81 1.22 -2.31
C CYS A 60 -2.40 2.61 -2.75
N HIS A 61 -3.17 3.59 -2.31
CA HIS A 61 -2.92 4.98 -2.57
C HIS A 61 -2.22 5.64 -1.38
N TYR A 62 -1.04 6.20 -1.64
CA TYR A 62 -0.21 6.85 -0.64
C TYR A 62 0.12 8.28 -1.04
N GLU A 63 0.36 9.12 -0.03
CA GLU A 63 0.99 10.43 -0.17
C GLU A 63 2.29 10.42 0.63
N ALA A 64 3.41 10.75 0.02
CA ALA A 64 4.69 10.81 0.71
C ALA A 64 5.57 11.96 0.23
N GLU A 65 6.59 12.33 0.98
CA GLU A 65 7.59 13.32 0.54
C GLU A 65 8.38 12.86 -0.69
N SER A 66 8.64 11.56 -0.82
CA SER A 66 9.45 10.95 -1.88
C SER A 66 9.07 9.48 -2.10
N GLU A 67 9.49 8.91 -3.23
CA GLU A 67 9.32 7.48 -3.53
C GLU A 67 10.06 6.60 -2.53
N ASP A 68 11.26 7.02 -2.11
CA ASP A 68 12.09 6.37 -1.09
C ASP A 68 11.36 6.16 0.24
N ALA A 69 10.56 7.14 0.69
CA ALA A 69 9.75 7.00 1.91
C ALA A 69 8.67 5.92 1.78
N VAL A 70 8.11 5.73 0.58
CA VAL A 70 7.11 4.70 0.31
C VAL A 70 7.75 3.32 0.22
N GLU A 71 8.92 3.23 -0.40
CA GLU A 71 9.72 2.01 -0.46
C GLU A 71 10.16 1.56 0.93
N GLU A 72 10.70 2.49 1.73
CA GLU A 72 11.08 2.25 3.12
C GLU A 72 9.89 1.77 3.96
N HIS A 73 8.72 2.39 3.80
CA HIS A 73 7.49 1.94 4.47
C HIS A 73 7.14 0.49 4.10
N ALA A 74 7.17 0.16 2.81
CA ALA A 74 6.85 -1.18 2.34
C ALA A 74 7.80 -2.25 2.89
N GLU A 75 9.10 -1.94 2.96
CA GLU A 75 10.10 -2.84 3.55
C GLU A 75 9.90 -3.01 5.07
N ARG A 76 9.71 -1.91 5.80
CA ARG A 76 9.53 -1.94 7.26
C ARG A 76 8.24 -2.63 7.69
N ALA A 77 7.15 -2.46 6.92
CA ALA A 77 5.87 -3.12 7.16
C ALA A 77 5.86 -4.61 6.79
N GLY A 78 6.94 -5.13 6.18
CA GLY A 78 6.98 -6.51 5.69
C GLY A 78 6.01 -6.77 4.53
N LEU A 79 5.61 -5.70 3.81
CA LEU A 79 4.66 -5.74 2.71
C LEU A 79 5.32 -5.18 1.44
N PRO A 80 6.27 -5.94 0.85
CA PRO A 80 7.06 -5.48 -0.27
C PRO A 80 6.16 -5.07 -1.43
N ALA A 81 6.41 -3.89 -1.99
CA ALA A 81 5.70 -3.39 -3.14
C ALA A 81 6.17 -4.12 -4.41
N THR A 82 5.24 -4.66 -5.19
CA THR A 82 5.55 -5.22 -6.52
C THR A 82 5.82 -4.10 -7.51
N THR A 83 5.08 -3.00 -7.40
CA THR A 83 5.29 -1.80 -8.20
C THR A 83 4.94 -0.57 -7.39
N ILE A 84 5.82 0.43 -7.42
CA ILE A 84 5.57 1.77 -6.90
C ILE A 84 5.59 2.71 -8.10
N ALA A 85 4.53 3.51 -8.27
CA ALA A 85 4.44 4.49 -9.32
C ALA A 85 3.91 5.82 -8.78
N ARG A 86 4.41 6.92 -9.32
CA ARG A 86 3.81 8.23 -9.06
C ARG A 86 2.46 8.32 -9.76
N LYS A 87 1.42 8.74 -9.03
CA LYS A 87 0.08 8.90 -9.57
C LYS A 87 0.05 10.02 -10.63
N GLY A 88 -0.45 9.68 -11.80
CA GLY A 88 -0.67 10.60 -12.91
C GLY A 88 -2.11 11.17 -12.92
N PRO A 89 -2.47 11.96 -13.94
CA PRO A 89 -3.86 12.36 -14.13
C PRO A 89 -4.75 11.14 -14.40
N SER A 90 -5.88 11.05 -13.69
CA SER A 90 -6.90 10.04 -13.93
C SER A 90 -7.62 10.28 -15.26
N LEU A 91 -8.11 9.19 -15.87
CA LEU A 91 -9.00 9.24 -17.02
C LEU A 91 -10.40 8.84 -16.57
N ASP A 92 -11.41 9.60 -16.99
CA ASP A 92 -12.82 9.24 -16.76
C ASP A 92 -13.22 8.07 -17.67
N GLY A 93 -13.85 7.04 -17.11
CA GLY A 93 -14.46 5.94 -17.86
C GLY A 93 -15.85 6.28 -18.38
N GLU A 94 -16.26 5.62 -19.48
CA GLU A 94 -17.57 5.78 -20.14
C GLU A 94 -18.75 5.16 -19.38
#